data_AF-A0A554VCW4-F1
#
_entry.id   AF-A0A554VCW4-F1
#
_cell.length_a   1.000
_cell.length_b   1.000
_cell.length_c   1.000
_cell.angle_alpha   90.00
_cell.angle_beta   90.00
_cell.angle_gamma   90.00
#
_symmetry.space_group_name_H-M   'P 1'
#
loop_
_entity.id
_entity.type
_entity.pdbx_description
1 polymer ?
#
loop_
_entity_poly.entity_id
_entity_poly.type
_entity_poly.pdbx_seq_one_letter_code
_entity_poly.pdbx_strand_id
1 'polypeptide(L)'
;MKNFFLRTIVICALGLLSANCEDGDIGPAGQDGIVGIDGVDGTDGINGTNGQNGVGFDELTKFGSITLTLEGTRPDNIPFTKTDEFKFTSVEDIDRDNNVEIGENTLDFKIERNLSVPDSDFVGSRIKIFLEFTDPGEVDEIIEFELSVDDYTMIFDDLTYFGFNGDFNNNRTEITNFSVTNFNFINETNTVTFSFSFDVDAANNDTGNDLAISGEVNVIVVEDIDDIEL
;
A
#
# COMPACT_ATOMS: atom_id res chain seq x y z
N MET A 1 72.53 61.42 -77.70
CA MET A 1 71.37 60.62 -78.18
C MET A 1 71.57 59.09 -78.08
N LYS A 2 72.56 58.57 -77.33
CA LYS A 2 72.78 57.10 -77.18
C LYS A 2 72.27 56.52 -75.84
N ASN A 3 72.11 57.37 -74.82
CA ASN A 3 71.67 56.97 -73.47
C ASN A 3 70.15 56.99 -73.27
N PHE A 4 69.39 57.55 -74.23
CA PHE A 4 67.92 57.56 -74.17
C PHE A 4 67.36 56.21 -74.62
N PHE A 5 67.87 55.66 -75.73
CA PHE A 5 67.50 54.33 -76.23
C PHE A 5 67.86 53.20 -75.25
N LEU A 6 68.99 53.28 -74.54
CA LEU A 6 69.38 52.26 -73.55
C LEU A 6 68.43 52.25 -72.33
N ARG A 7 67.97 53.43 -71.88
CA ARG A 7 67.00 53.54 -70.79
C ARG A 7 65.61 53.06 -71.20
N THR A 8 65.18 53.32 -72.44
CA THR A 8 63.92 52.81 -72.97
C THR A 8 63.94 51.28 -73.15
N ILE A 9 65.06 50.69 -73.59
CA ILE A 9 65.18 49.23 -73.74
C ILE A 9 65.20 48.53 -72.37
N VAL A 10 65.86 49.09 -71.36
CA VAL A 10 65.87 48.51 -70.00
C VAL A 10 64.49 48.59 -69.34
N ILE A 11 63.72 49.66 -69.57
CA ILE A 11 62.34 49.80 -69.05
C ILE A 11 61.37 48.83 -69.76
N CYS A 12 61.51 48.63 -71.07
CA CYS A 12 60.70 47.64 -71.79
C CYS A 12 61.07 46.19 -71.42
N ALA A 13 62.34 45.90 -71.14
CA ALA A 13 62.78 44.57 -70.68
C ALA A 13 62.31 44.25 -69.25
N LEU A 14 62.27 45.25 -68.35
CA LEU A 14 61.74 45.08 -66.99
C LEU A 14 60.20 44.94 -66.97
N GLY A 15 59.50 45.60 -67.88
CA GLY A 15 58.04 45.49 -68.03
C GLY A 15 57.58 44.14 -68.60
N LEU A 16 58.40 43.48 -69.43
CA LEU A 16 58.10 42.14 -69.95
C LEU A 16 58.35 41.02 -68.92
N LEU A 17 59.16 41.27 -67.88
CA LEU A 17 59.43 40.31 -66.80
C LEU A 17 58.38 40.34 -65.67
N SER A 18 57.51 41.34 -65.63
CA SER A 18 56.46 41.49 -64.60
C SER A 18 55.06 41.07 -65.06
N ALA A 19 54.93 40.53 -66.28
CA ALA A 19 53.66 40.06 -66.84
C ALA A 19 53.46 38.52 -66.79
N ASN A 20 54.34 37.78 -66.12
CA ASN A 20 54.19 36.35 -65.86
C ASN A 20 54.04 36.08 -64.36
N CYS A 21 53.05 36.72 -63.73
CA CYS A 21 52.39 36.07 -62.61
C CYS A 21 51.25 35.27 -63.26
N GLU A 22 51.54 34.04 -63.68
CA GLU A 22 50.48 33.04 -63.67
C GLU A 22 49.95 33.05 -62.24
N ASP A 23 48.63 33.22 -62.07
CA ASP A 23 47.99 33.00 -60.78
C ASP A 23 48.44 31.60 -60.34
N GLY A 24 49.41 31.54 -59.43
CA GLY A 24 49.86 30.29 -58.87
C GLY A 24 48.63 29.65 -58.26
N ASP A 25 48.27 28.45 -58.74
CA ASP A 25 47.12 27.71 -58.25
C ASP A 25 47.07 27.80 -56.73
N ILE A 26 45.88 28.10 -56.18
CA ILE A 26 45.65 28.11 -54.73
C ILE A 26 46.21 26.78 -54.20
N GLY A 27 47.20 26.87 -53.31
CA GLY A 27 47.79 25.67 -52.70
C GLY A 27 46.68 24.78 -52.13
N PRO A 28 46.80 23.45 -52.24
CA PRO A 28 45.75 22.55 -51.79
C PRO A 28 45.37 22.86 -50.35
N ALA A 29 44.07 22.79 -50.04
CA ALA A 29 43.58 22.96 -48.67
C ALA A 29 44.38 22.04 -47.73
N GLY A 30 44.74 22.56 -46.55
CA GLY A 30 45.40 21.74 -45.53
C GLY A 30 44.55 20.51 -45.22
N GLN A 31 45.19 19.37 -44.96
CA GLN A 31 44.45 18.17 -44.57
C GLN A 31 43.58 18.45 -43.34
N ASP A 32 42.34 17.99 -43.39
CA ASP A 32 41.43 18.03 -42.25
C ASP A 32 42.08 17.36 -41.03
N GLY A 33 41.84 17.93 -39.84
CA GLY A 33 42.28 17.33 -38.60
C GLY A 33 41.68 15.93 -38.44
N ILE A 34 42.46 14.99 -37.90
CA ILE A 34 41.99 13.64 -37.63
C ILE A 34 40.81 13.72 -36.66
N VAL A 35 39.70 13.06 -37.01
CA VAL A 35 38.51 12.95 -36.14
C VAL A 35 38.95 12.32 -34.82
N GLY A 36 38.60 12.96 -33.71
CA GLY A 36 38.89 12.44 -32.36
C GLY A 36 38.27 11.07 -32.17
N ILE A 37 38.98 10.17 -31.50
CA ILE A 37 38.42 8.86 -31.13
C ILE A 37 37.34 9.04 -30.07
N ASP A 38 36.21 8.35 -30.26
CA ASP A 38 35.13 8.32 -29.26
C ASP A 38 35.63 7.69 -27.96
N GLY A 39 35.10 8.19 -26.83
CA GLY A 39 35.39 7.63 -25.51
C GLY A 39 34.88 6.20 -25.40
N VAL A 40 35.55 5.40 -24.56
CA VAL A 40 35.08 4.03 -24.26
C VAL A 40 33.88 4.13 -23.32
N ASP A 41 32.80 3.41 -23.65
CA ASP A 41 31.62 3.30 -22.81
C ASP A 41 31.96 2.75 -21.41
N GLY A 42 31.26 3.24 -20.39
CA GLY A 42 31.39 2.75 -19.03
C GLY A 42 30.92 1.30 -18.91
N THR A 43 31.45 0.58 -17.92
CA THR A 43 30.99 -0.79 -17.63
C THR A 43 29.62 -0.76 -16.97
N ASP A 44 28.76 -1.69 -17.36
CA ASP A 44 27.47 -1.90 -16.71
C ASP A 44 27.63 -2.18 -15.21
N GLY A 45 26.66 -1.69 -14.42
CA GLY A 45 26.59 -1.95 -12.99
C GLY A 45 26.32 -3.42 -12.68
N ILE A 46 26.74 -3.86 -11.48
CA ILE A 46 26.41 -5.21 -11.00
C ILE A 46 24.95 -5.21 -10.51
N ASN A 47 24.18 -6.21 -10.95
CA ASN A 47 22.82 -6.43 -10.46
C ASN A 47 22.84 -6.72 -8.95
N GLY A 48 21.90 -6.11 -8.21
CA GLY A 48 21.71 -6.41 -6.79
C GLY A 48 21.33 -7.87 -6.56
N THR A 49 21.64 -8.40 -5.37
CA THR A 49 21.12 -9.70 -4.93
C THR A 49 19.63 -9.59 -4.61
N ASN A 50 18.85 -10.59 -5.01
CA ASN A 50 17.46 -10.69 -4.57
C ASN A 50 17.41 -10.74 -3.03
N GLY A 51 16.44 -10.05 -2.43
CA GLY A 51 16.15 -10.16 -1.01
C GLY A 51 15.74 -11.60 -0.65
N GLN A 52 15.90 -11.99 0.62
CA GLN A 52 15.33 -13.25 1.11
C GLN A 52 13.80 -13.14 1.10
N ASN A 53 13.11 -14.23 0.74
CA ASN A 53 11.67 -14.33 0.96
C ASN A 53 11.41 -14.22 2.47
N GLY A 54 10.47 -13.36 2.86
CA GLY A 54 10.06 -13.26 4.27
C GLY A 54 9.49 -14.59 4.73
N VAL A 55 10.18 -15.24 5.67
CA VAL A 55 9.67 -16.41 6.38
C VAL A 55 8.58 -15.89 7.34
N GLY A 56 7.35 -16.41 7.28
CA GLY A 56 6.30 -16.06 8.25
C GLY A 56 4.99 -15.50 7.66
N PHE A 57 4.91 -15.14 6.36
CA PHE A 57 3.65 -14.63 5.78
C PHE A 57 2.49 -15.61 5.92
N ASP A 58 2.74 -16.90 5.64
CA ASP A 58 1.72 -17.94 5.78
C ASP A 58 1.29 -18.11 7.25
N GLU A 59 2.22 -17.92 8.20
CA GLU A 59 1.95 -18.04 9.63
C GLU A 59 1.06 -16.91 10.15
N LEU A 60 1.18 -15.72 9.58
CA LEU A 60 0.38 -14.56 9.96
C LEU A 60 -1.05 -14.61 9.39
N THR A 61 -1.28 -15.40 8.33
CA THR A 61 -2.61 -15.53 7.69
C THR A 61 -3.35 -16.81 8.04
N LYS A 62 -2.72 -17.75 8.75
CA LYS A 62 -3.31 -19.08 9.01
C LYS A 62 -4.56 -19.06 9.88
N PHE A 63 -4.81 -17.97 10.59
CA PHE A 63 -5.93 -17.83 11.52
C PHE A 63 -7.19 -17.27 10.86
N GLY A 64 -7.27 -17.21 9.53
CA GLY A 64 -8.44 -16.74 8.82
C GLY A 64 -8.57 -15.22 8.80
N SER A 65 -9.74 -14.72 8.41
CA SER A 65 -9.95 -13.32 8.07
C SER A 65 -11.28 -12.74 8.56
N ILE A 66 -11.32 -11.41 8.59
CA ILE A 66 -12.52 -10.60 8.73
C ILE A 66 -12.67 -9.81 7.43
N THR A 67 -13.80 -9.99 6.74
CA THR A 67 -14.19 -9.08 5.65
C THR A 67 -15.04 -7.98 6.24
N LEU A 68 -14.64 -6.72 6.03
CA LEU A 68 -15.38 -5.55 6.49
C LEU A 68 -15.92 -4.79 5.29
N THR A 69 -17.21 -4.43 5.32
CA THR A 69 -17.88 -3.61 4.32
C THR A 69 -18.47 -2.36 4.95
N LEU A 70 -18.09 -1.20 4.43
CA LEU A 70 -18.65 0.11 4.75
C LEU A 70 -19.44 0.61 3.54
N GLU A 71 -20.71 0.97 3.75
CA GLU A 71 -21.56 1.57 2.73
C GLU A 71 -22.13 2.89 3.25
N GLY A 72 -21.93 3.98 2.51
CA GLY A 72 -22.39 5.28 2.94
C GLY A 72 -22.03 6.39 1.95
N THR A 73 -21.86 7.61 2.48
CA THR A 73 -21.47 8.78 1.69
C THR A 73 -20.19 9.38 2.26
N ARG A 74 -19.19 9.61 1.40
CA ARG A 74 -17.91 10.20 1.79
C ARG A 74 -18.09 11.66 2.27
N PRO A 75 -17.11 12.24 2.99
CA PRO A 75 -17.15 13.65 3.39
C PRO A 75 -17.33 14.65 2.24
N ASP A 76 -16.95 14.29 1.01
CA ASP A 76 -17.14 15.10 -0.19
C ASP A 76 -18.49 14.87 -0.91
N ASN A 77 -19.42 14.16 -0.25
CA ASN A 77 -20.78 13.84 -0.71
C ASN A 77 -20.85 12.87 -1.90
N ILE A 78 -19.84 12.04 -2.09
CA ILE A 78 -19.86 10.97 -3.08
C ILE A 78 -20.26 9.66 -2.40
N PRO A 79 -21.30 8.94 -2.86
CA PRO A 79 -21.64 7.62 -2.33
C PRO A 79 -20.50 6.63 -2.52
N PHE A 80 -20.32 5.73 -1.57
CA PHE A 80 -19.31 4.68 -1.66
C PHE A 80 -19.77 3.37 -1.02
N THR A 81 -19.19 2.29 -1.52
CA THR A 81 -19.14 0.99 -0.86
C THR A 81 -17.68 0.56 -0.87
N LYS A 82 -17.11 0.26 0.29
CA LYS A 82 -15.74 -0.20 0.43
C LYS A 82 -15.75 -1.53 1.16
N THR A 83 -15.14 -2.55 0.55
CA THR A 83 -14.96 -3.87 1.15
C THR A 83 -13.49 -4.20 1.15
N ASP A 84 -12.94 -4.54 2.32
CA ASP A 84 -11.56 -5.00 2.48
C ASP A 84 -11.51 -6.25 3.38
N GLU A 85 -10.50 -7.08 3.14
CA GLU A 85 -10.22 -8.30 3.92
C GLU A 85 -9.03 -8.07 4.85
N PHE A 86 -9.26 -8.18 6.15
CA PHE A 86 -8.26 -8.14 7.21
C PHE A 86 -7.91 -9.58 7.58
N LYS A 87 -6.66 -9.99 7.39
CA LYS A 87 -6.26 -11.40 7.51
C LYS A 87 -4.95 -11.66 8.24
N PHE A 88 -4.22 -10.61 8.58
CA PHE A 88 -2.93 -10.77 9.26
C PHE A 88 -3.14 -10.70 10.77
N THR A 89 -2.57 -11.62 11.51
CA THR A 89 -2.53 -11.56 12.98
C THR A 89 -1.13 -11.90 13.46
N SER A 90 -0.68 -11.21 14.52
CA SER A 90 0.63 -11.48 15.11
C SER A 90 0.57 -12.79 15.89
N VAL A 91 1.62 -13.60 15.76
CA VAL A 91 1.80 -14.80 16.59
C VAL A 91 2.35 -14.47 17.98
N GLU A 92 2.87 -13.26 18.19
CA GLU A 92 3.52 -12.86 19.45
C GLU A 92 2.51 -12.49 20.54
N ASP A 93 1.35 -11.92 20.15
CA ASP A 93 0.29 -11.45 21.06
C ASP A 93 -1.02 -12.27 20.86
N ILE A 94 -0.90 -13.51 20.39
CA ILE A 94 -2.06 -14.30 19.95
C ILE A 94 -3.00 -14.69 21.10
N ASP A 95 -2.43 -14.88 22.29
CA ASP A 95 -3.13 -15.18 23.54
C ASP A 95 -3.98 -14.00 24.02
N ARG A 96 -3.60 -12.75 23.71
CA ARG A 96 -4.37 -11.56 24.11
C ARG A 96 -5.48 -11.22 23.12
N ASP A 97 -5.17 -11.27 21.82
CA ASP A 97 -5.99 -10.63 20.79
C ASP A 97 -6.58 -11.62 19.75
N ASN A 98 -6.38 -12.94 19.90
CA ASN A 98 -6.98 -13.95 19.02
C ASN A 98 -7.34 -15.25 19.76
N ASN A 99 -8.11 -15.13 20.84
CA ASN A 99 -8.44 -16.25 21.73
C ASN A 99 -9.94 -16.45 21.92
N VAL A 100 -10.27 -17.61 22.48
CA VAL A 100 -11.56 -17.93 23.07
C VAL A 100 -11.37 -18.31 24.53
N GLU A 101 -12.26 -17.81 25.38
CA GLU A 101 -12.40 -18.20 26.78
C GLU A 101 -13.76 -18.89 26.93
N ILE A 102 -13.76 -20.12 27.47
CA ILE A 102 -14.96 -20.95 27.61
C ILE A 102 -15.26 -21.09 29.10
N GLY A 103 -16.25 -20.34 29.58
CA GLY A 103 -16.74 -20.43 30.95
C GLY A 103 -17.85 -21.47 31.13
N GLU A 104 -18.39 -21.58 32.35
CA GLU A 104 -19.55 -22.45 32.62
C GLU A 104 -20.77 -22.06 31.78
N ASN A 105 -21.03 -20.74 31.70
CA ASN A 105 -22.19 -20.15 31.03
C ASN A 105 -21.80 -19.04 30.04
N THR A 106 -20.51 -18.80 29.83
CA THR A 106 -20.00 -17.73 28.96
C THR A 106 -19.13 -18.29 27.85
N LEU A 107 -19.13 -17.61 26.71
CA LEU A 107 -18.28 -17.93 25.57
C LEU A 107 -17.78 -16.62 24.97
N ASP A 108 -16.49 -16.35 25.18
CA ASP A 108 -15.92 -15.03 24.95
C ASP A 108 -14.84 -15.12 23.88
N PHE A 109 -14.98 -14.33 22.81
CA PHE A 109 -14.04 -14.30 21.69
C PHE A 109 -13.37 -12.94 21.61
N LYS A 110 -12.04 -12.95 21.56
CA LYS A 110 -11.21 -11.78 21.21
C LYS A 110 -10.56 -12.05 19.87
N ILE A 111 -10.81 -11.19 18.87
CA ILE A 111 -10.35 -11.41 17.50
C ILE A 111 -9.76 -10.13 16.93
N GLU A 112 -8.46 -10.15 16.61
CA GLU A 112 -7.77 -9.04 15.94
C GLU A 112 -7.23 -9.45 14.58
N ARG A 113 -7.55 -8.68 13.54
CA ARG A 113 -6.96 -8.83 12.21
C ARG A 113 -6.46 -7.49 11.69
N ASN A 114 -5.27 -7.52 11.12
CA ASN A 114 -4.61 -6.42 10.45
C ASN A 114 -4.83 -6.54 8.94
N LEU A 115 -4.95 -5.39 8.28
CA LEU A 115 -5.10 -5.28 6.82
C LEU A 115 -3.78 -5.61 6.10
N SER A 116 -2.67 -5.25 6.72
CA SER A 116 -1.31 -5.54 6.28
C SER A 116 -0.55 -6.33 7.33
N VAL A 117 0.61 -6.87 6.96
CA VAL A 117 1.52 -7.52 7.92
C VAL A 117 1.86 -6.51 9.03
N PRO A 118 1.63 -6.85 10.31
CA PRO A 118 2.04 -6.01 11.42
C PRO A 118 3.57 -5.93 11.47
N ASP A 119 4.11 -4.73 11.61
CA ASP A 119 5.52 -4.49 11.88
C ASP A 119 5.68 -4.00 13.32
N SER A 120 6.76 -4.41 13.98
CA SER A 120 7.13 -4.02 15.34
C SER A 120 7.14 -2.50 15.60
N ASP A 121 7.37 -1.70 14.55
CA ASP A 121 7.41 -0.23 14.63
C ASP A 121 6.12 0.44 14.14
N PHE A 122 5.21 -0.29 13.47
CA PHE A 122 3.99 0.26 12.91
C PHE A 122 2.89 -0.80 12.83
N VAL A 123 1.88 -0.64 13.69
CA VAL A 123 0.63 -1.38 13.54
C VAL A 123 -0.24 -0.57 12.58
N GLY A 124 -0.45 -1.14 11.37
CA GLY A 124 -1.29 -0.51 10.35
C GLY A 124 -2.78 -0.67 10.66
N SER A 125 -3.61 -0.49 9.63
CA SER A 125 -5.06 -0.64 9.76
C SER A 125 -5.43 -2.00 10.35
N ARG A 126 -6.26 -2.01 11.40
CA ARG A 126 -6.69 -3.24 12.05
C ARG A 126 -8.14 -3.18 12.52
N ILE A 127 -8.68 -4.36 12.73
CA ILE A 127 -10.00 -4.60 13.31
C ILE A 127 -9.81 -5.43 14.56
N LYS A 128 -10.49 -5.04 15.64
CA LYS A 128 -10.67 -5.86 16.83
C LYS A 128 -12.16 -6.13 17.01
N ILE A 129 -12.50 -7.38 17.30
CA ILE A 129 -13.84 -7.78 17.69
C ILE A 129 -13.75 -8.41 19.07
N PHE A 130 -14.62 -7.95 19.97
CA PHE A 130 -15.00 -8.69 21.16
C PHE A 130 -16.43 -9.19 20.95
N LEU A 131 -16.64 -10.49 21.13
CA LEU A 131 -17.95 -11.12 21.04
C LEU A 131 -18.11 -12.06 22.23
N GLU A 132 -19.06 -11.77 23.10
CA GLU A 132 -19.39 -12.58 24.26
C GLU A 132 -20.84 -13.06 24.17
N PHE A 133 -21.03 -14.33 24.47
CA PHE A 133 -22.35 -14.92 24.70
C PHE A 133 -22.47 -15.29 26.17
N THR A 134 -23.52 -14.79 26.85
CA THR A 134 -23.95 -15.29 28.15
C THR A 134 -25.17 -16.19 27.95
N ASP A 135 -25.16 -17.37 28.58
CA ASP A 135 -26.19 -18.41 28.47
C ASP A 135 -26.50 -18.81 27.00
N PRO A 136 -25.49 -19.21 26.20
CA PRO A 136 -25.65 -19.47 24.77
C PRO A 136 -26.66 -20.59 24.49
N GLY A 137 -27.59 -20.33 23.56
CA GLY A 137 -28.66 -21.25 23.15
C GLY A 137 -29.90 -21.23 24.04
N GLU A 138 -29.89 -20.48 25.14
CA GLU A 138 -31.04 -20.32 26.03
C GLU A 138 -31.94 -19.15 25.61
N VAL A 139 -33.13 -19.07 26.22
CA VAL A 139 -34.13 -18.02 25.89
C VAL A 139 -33.66 -16.63 26.33
N ASP A 140 -32.82 -16.59 27.35
CA ASP A 140 -32.20 -15.41 27.96
C ASP A 140 -30.75 -15.18 27.50
N GLU A 141 -30.35 -15.77 26.37
CA GLU A 141 -29.05 -15.49 25.74
C GLU A 141 -28.82 -13.98 25.58
N ILE A 142 -27.67 -13.52 26.07
CA ILE A 142 -27.20 -12.14 25.90
C ILE A 142 -25.99 -12.15 24.99
N ILE A 143 -25.98 -11.24 24.02
CA ILE A 143 -24.84 -11.01 23.13
C ILE A 143 -24.25 -9.65 23.45
N GLU A 144 -22.98 -9.63 23.85
CA GLU A 144 -22.18 -8.42 23.89
C GLU A 144 -21.24 -8.40 22.68
N PHE A 145 -21.24 -7.28 21.95
CA PHE A 145 -20.45 -7.12 20.74
C PHE A 145 -19.78 -5.74 20.73
N GLU A 146 -18.48 -5.76 20.51
CA GLU A 146 -17.67 -4.58 20.26
C GLU A 146 -16.85 -4.75 18.98
N LEU A 147 -16.84 -3.71 18.14
CA LEU A 147 -15.99 -3.59 16.97
C LEU A 147 -15.15 -2.32 17.10
N SER A 148 -13.83 -2.48 17.13
CA SER A 148 -12.89 -1.38 16.93
C SER A 148 -12.27 -1.47 15.54
N VAL A 149 -12.25 -0.35 14.82
CA VAL A 149 -11.53 -0.17 13.57
C VAL A 149 -10.52 0.93 13.78
N ASP A 150 -9.23 0.58 13.71
CA ASP A 150 -8.12 1.50 13.97
C ASP A 150 -7.34 1.78 12.69
N ASP A 151 -6.92 3.03 12.51
CA ASP A 151 -5.97 3.48 11.49
C ASP A 151 -6.35 3.05 10.05
N TYR A 152 -7.64 2.93 9.76
CA TYR A 152 -8.11 2.43 8.47
C TYR A 152 -8.15 3.52 7.41
N THR A 153 -7.24 3.45 6.44
CA THR A 153 -7.21 4.41 5.33
C THR A 153 -7.92 3.85 4.11
N MET A 154 -9.07 4.42 3.76
CA MET A 154 -9.81 4.06 2.56
C MET A 154 -9.34 4.89 1.36
N ILE A 155 -8.77 4.22 0.36
CA ILE A 155 -8.37 4.82 -0.92
C ILE A 155 -9.40 4.42 -1.99
N PHE A 156 -9.84 5.40 -2.78
CA PHE A 156 -10.86 5.27 -3.84
C PHE A 156 -10.25 5.41 -5.24
N ASP A 157 -11.01 5.00 -6.27
CA ASP A 157 -10.56 5.00 -7.67
C ASP A 157 -10.22 6.39 -8.23
N ASP A 158 -10.81 7.44 -7.66
CA ASP A 158 -10.51 8.83 -7.98
C ASP A 158 -9.23 9.36 -7.30
N LEU A 159 -8.45 8.46 -6.68
CA LEU A 159 -7.22 8.75 -5.94
C LEU A 159 -7.41 9.67 -4.74
N THR A 160 -8.65 9.79 -4.25
CA THR A 160 -8.94 10.41 -2.96
C THR A 160 -8.88 9.37 -1.84
N TYR A 161 -8.71 9.84 -0.61
CA TYR A 161 -8.72 8.99 0.57
C TYR A 161 -9.30 9.73 1.77
N PHE A 162 -9.77 8.97 2.75
CA PHE A 162 -9.94 9.47 4.11
C PHE A 162 -9.59 8.36 5.12
N GLY A 163 -9.20 8.77 6.32
CA GLY A 163 -8.99 7.87 7.44
C GLY A 163 -10.30 7.61 8.16
N PHE A 164 -10.50 6.39 8.63
CA PHE A 164 -11.65 5.95 9.38
C PHE A 164 -11.18 5.26 10.64
N ASN A 165 -11.69 5.72 11.77
CA ASN A 165 -11.56 5.06 13.06
C ASN A 165 -12.97 4.93 13.65
N GLY A 166 -13.19 3.90 14.45
CA GLY A 166 -14.47 3.76 15.13
C GLY A 166 -14.45 2.68 16.18
N ASP A 167 -15.07 2.98 17.32
CA ASP A 167 -15.32 2.06 18.41
C ASP A 167 -16.83 1.92 18.58
N PHE A 168 -17.36 0.76 18.24
CA PHE A 168 -18.79 0.50 18.16
C PHE A 168 -19.17 -0.62 19.12
N ASN A 169 -20.15 -0.38 19.98
CA ASN A 169 -20.59 -1.35 20.97
C ASN A 169 -22.13 -1.42 20.97
N ASN A 170 -22.68 -2.64 20.92
CA ASN A 170 -24.12 -2.89 20.80
C ASN A 170 -24.94 -2.54 22.05
N ASN A 171 -24.28 -2.30 23.18
CA ASN A 171 -24.91 -1.81 24.41
C ASN A 171 -25.00 -0.28 24.46
N ARG A 172 -24.51 0.42 23.43
CA ARG A 172 -24.56 1.87 23.35
C ARG A 172 -25.47 2.38 22.23
N THR A 173 -25.78 3.67 22.26
CA THR A 173 -26.74 4.31 21.35
C THR A 173 -26.12 4.77 20.02
N GLU A 174 -24.80 4.64 19.89
CA GLU A 174 -24.02 5.06 18.73
C GLU A 174 -24.35 4.23 17.48
N ILE A 175 -24.85 3.00 17.68
CA ILE A 175 -25.24 2.09 16.62
C ILE A 175 -26.72 1.69 16.71
N THR A 176 -27.33 1.41 15.55
CA THR A 176 -28.70 0.89 15.44
C THR A 176 -28.76 -0.29 14.48
N ASN A 177 -29.91 -0.98 14.41
CA ASN A 177 -30.13 -2.14 13.53
C ASN A 177 -29.05 -3.22 13.66
N PHE A 178 -28.50 -3.38 14.87
CA PHE A 178 -27.49 -4.37 15.17
C PHE A 178 -28.01 -5.79 14.98
N SER A 179 -27.21 -6.64 14.34
CA SER A 179 -27.50 -8.04 14.14
C SER A 179 -26.21 -8.85 14.07
N VAL A 180 -26.18 -9.99 14.76
CA VAL A 180 -25.22 -11.08 14.55
C VAL A 180 -26.00 -12.28 14.02
N THR A 181 -25.50 -12.89 12.94
CA THR A 181 -26.17 -14.03 12.29
C THR A 181 -25.15 -15.08 11.89
N ASN A 182 -25.63 -16.29 11.59
CA ASN A 182 -24.81 -17.41 11.14
C ASN A 182 -23.64 -17.74 12.09
N PHE A 183 -23.81 -17.47 13.39
CA PHE A 183 -22.81 -17.83 14.39
C PHE A 183 -22.65 -19.35 14.44
N ASN A 184 -21.40 -19.79 14.42
CA ASN A 184 -21.01 -21.18 14.57
C ASN A 184 -19.58 -21.24 15.12
N PHE A 185 -19.41 -21.98 16.22
CA PHE A 185 -18.10 -22.28 16.80
C PHE A 185 -17.87 -23.80 16.77
N ILE A 186 -16.80 -24.23 16.12
CA ILE A 186 -16.41 -25.63 15.97
C ILE A 186 -15.23 -25.90 16.89
N ASN A 187 -15.49 -26.56 18.02
CA ASN A 187 -14.49 -26.84 19.05
C ASN A 187 -13.34 -27.72 18.55
N GLU A 188 -13.58 -28.63 17.59
CA GLU A 188 -12.52 -29.51 17.06
C GLU A 188 -11.44 -28.76 16.27
N THR A 189 -11.79 -27.60 15.70
CA THR A 189 -10.90 -26.81 14.85
C THR A 189 -10.69 -25.38 15.38
N ASN A 190 -11.24 -25.06 16.55
CA ASN A 190 -11.38 -23.71 17.11
C ASN A 190 -11.75 -22.66 16.06
N THR A 191 -12.64 -23.05 15.13
CA THR A 191 -13.07 -22.18 14.05
C THR A 191 -14.35 -21.48 14.46
N VAL A 192 -14.34 -20.16 14.43
CA VAL A 192 -15.51 -19.33 14.66
C VAL A 192 -15.89 -18.61 13.37
N THR A 193 -17.17 -18.70 13.02
CA THR A 193 -17.76 -18.01 11.88
C THR A 193 -19.00 -17.26 12.30
N PHE A 194 -19.18 -16.05 11.82
CA PHE A 194 -20.43 -15.28 11.95
C PHE A 194 -20.46 -14.12 10.97
N SER A 195 -21.62 -13.52 10.80
CA SER A 195 -21.80 -12.25 10.10
C SER A 195 -22.36 -11.21 11.06
N PHE A 196 -21.90 -9.97 10.96
CA PHE A 196 -22.44 -8.85 11.75
C PHE A 196 -22.88 -7.71 10.83
N SER A 197 -23.85 -6.93 11.29
CA SER A 197 -24.27 -5.68 10.63
C SER A 197 -24.87 -4.70 11.63
N PHE A 198 -24.68 -3.40 11.39
CA PHE A 198 -25.32 -2.32 12.12
C PHE A 198 -25.21 -1.00 11.33
N ASP A 199 -26.02 -0.01 11.70
CA ASP A 199 -25.98 1.34 11.14
C ASP A 199 -25.41 2.32 12.17
N VAL A 200 -24.68 3.32 11.68
CA VAL A 200 -24.05 4.38 12.47
C VAL A 200 -24.52 5.74 11.93
N ASP A 201 -25.11 6.55 12.80
CA ASP A 201 -25.56 7.89 12.45
C ASP A 201 -24.37 8.80 12.07
N ALA A 202 -24.63 9.78 11.21
CA ALA A 202 -23.67 10.79 10.76
C ALA A 202 -22.84 11.48 11.86
N ALA A 203 -23.41 11.64 13.05
CA ALA A 203 -22.74 12.30 14.17
C ALA A 203 -21.67 11.44 14.86
N ASN A 204 -21.68 10.13 14.60
CA ASN A 204 -20.89 9.13 15.34
C ASN A 204 -19.83 8.45 14.46
N ASN A 205 -19.50 9.01 13.29
CA ASN A 205 -18.48 8.46 12.41
C ASN A 205 -17.75 9.55 11.59
N ASP A 206 -16.58 9.19 11.07
CA ASP A 206 -15.67 10.12 10.37
C ASP A 206 -16.18 10.62 9.00
N THR A 207 -17.20 9.98 8.42
CA THR A 207 -17.73 10.39 7.11
C THR A 207 -18.60 11.64 7.21
N GLY A 208 -19.13 11.95 8.40
CA GLY A 208 -20.13 12.99 8.61
C GLY A 208 -21.50 12.70 7.96
N ASN A 209 -21.74 11.47 7.51
CA ASN A 209 -22.98 10.98 6.92
C ASN A 209 -23.36 9.62 7.54
N ASP A 210 -24.61 9.21 7.40
CA ASP A 210 -25.05 7.89 7.86
C ASP A 210 -24.26 6.79 7.14
N LEU A 211 -23.91 5.75 7.89
CA LEU A 211 -23.00 4.70 7.47
C LEU A 211 -23.56 3.33 7.88
N ALA A 212 -23.69 2.42 6.93
CA ALA A 212 -23.95 1.01 7.20
C ALA A 212 -22.62 0.25 7.28
N ILE A 213 -22.42 -0.51 8.36
CA ILE A 213 -21.24 -1.34 8.57
C ILE A 213 -21.68 -2.80 8.65
N SER A 214 -20.98 -3.67 7.93
CA SER A 214 -21.21 -5.11 7.99
C SER A 214 -19.91 -5.87 7.82
N GLY A 215 -19.89 -7.13 8.25
CA GLY A 215 -18.74 -7.99 8.02
C GLY A 215 -19.03 -9.47 8.13
N GLU A 216 -18.11 -10.24 7.57
CA GLU A 216 -18.07 -11.70 7.65
C GLU A 216 -16.78 -12.11 8.37
N VAL A 217 -16.93 -12.92 9.41
CA VAL A 217 -15.82 -13.43 10.21
C VAL A 217 -15.70 -14.92 9.94
N ASN A 218 -14.48 -15.35 9.62
CA ASN A 218 -14.11 -16.76 9.52
C ASN A 218 -12.68 -16.91 9.99
N VAL A 219 -12.54 -17.25 11.27
CA VAL A 219 -11.24 -17.26 11.93
C VAL A 219 -11.01 -18.51 12.77
N ILE A 220 -9.74 -18.79 13.02
CA ILE A 220 -9.30 -19.77 14.01
C ILE A 220 -8.80 -19.01 15.24
N VAL A 221 -9.33 -19.32 16.41
CA VAL A 221 -8.95 -18.74 17.70
C VAL A 221 -8.11 -19.74 18.51
N VAL A 222 -7.30 -19.24 19.44
CA VAL A 222 -6.56 -20.10 20.38
C VAL A 222 -7.28 -20.17 21.72
N GLU A 223 -7.08 -21.25 22.46
CA GLU A 223 -7.59 -21.42 23.82
C GLU A 223 -6.39 -21.44 24.76
N ASP A 224 -6.50 -20.80 25.92
CA ASP A 224 -5.49 -20.93 26.97
C ASP A 224 -5.71 -22.24 27.72
N ILE A 225 -4.65 -23.06 27.80
CA ILE A 225 -4.68 -24.35 28.48
C ILE A 225 -4.45 -24.21 29.99
N ASP A 226 -3.92 -23.08 30.44
CA ASP A 226 -3.64 -22.83 31.85
C ASP A 226 -4.90 -22.37 32.62
N ASP A 227 -5.95 -21.94 31.90
CA ASP A 227 -7.26 -21.51 32.44
C ASP A 227 -8.33 -22.62 32.44
N ILE A 228 -7.96 -23.88 32.20
CA ILE A 228 -8.88 -25.02 32.37
C ILE A 228 -9.12 -25.23 33.88
N GLU A 229 -10.23 -24.70 34.41
CA GLU A 229 -10.69 -25.08 35.76
C GLU A 229 -10.93 -26.60 35.80
N LEU A 230 -10.15 -27.31 36.63
CA LEU A 230 -10.24 -28.75 36.89
C LEU A 230 -11.42 -29.14 37.79
#